data_AF-A0A428RKM1-F1
#
_entry.id   AF-A0A428RKM1-F1
#
_cell.length_a   1.000
_cell.length_b   1.000
_cell.length_c   1.000
_cell.angle_alpha   90.00
_cell.angle_beta   90.00
_cell.angle_gamma   90.00
#
_symmetry.space_group_name_H-M   'P 1'
#
loop_
_entity.id
_entity.type
_entity.pdbx_description
1 polymer ?
#
loop_
_entity_poly.entity_id
_entity_poly.type
_entity_poly.pdbx_seq_one_letter_code
_entity_poly.pdbx_strand_id
1 'polypeptide(L)'
;MGLGVDNVLEIEVLQVGRDAHGQPVVHKTITSRRRNPQLFWAMRGSGGGVWGVVLSMTLRAHVVPDGGLSRVFIPQNGTFCPDSRPFGYQCLRAMWTLFAAWQLMLNHKVSTQPAFFINPTEYATGGLCAVTWQFNFEYFYAGGQAEPDYILFRDRLKDLLQTTAVQEYNFKSAYEYILSMPADKFLLAVTNPLPAPHPPPDAATGSQNSVFVSRQAMETKFASTMMDVLDICVASLKNPDPTSPDPAGHRCGFHFLYTSLTGNLGSLQPGDTAISPGFRSALMQWNARTLTTQQSMDTVYRLGPNSYFSESSYVMHNWTARYWGRKTYEQLLAVKKAHDPGNDF
;
A
#
# COMPACT_ATOMS: atom_id res chain seq x y z
N MET A 1 14.02 4.83 -7.22
CA MET A 1 13.85 5.12 -8.67
C MET A 1 12.53 5.85 -8.98
N GLY A 2 11.84 6.43 -7.99
CA GLY A 2 10.51 7.00 -8.16
C GLY A 2 9.40 5.94 -8.24
N LEU A 3 8.16 6.39 -8.34
CA LEU A 3 6.97 5.55 -8.46
C LEU A 3 6.78 5.12 -9.93
N GLY A 4 5.91 4.15 -10.20
CA GLY A 4 5.57 3.75 -11.57
C GLY A 4 5.13 4.93 -12.43
N VAL A 5 4.28 5.81 -11.87
CA VAL A 5 3.80 7.04 -12.55
C VAL A 5 4.90 8.03 -12.89
N ASP A 6 6.02 8.05 -12.16
CA ASP A 6 7.14 8.97 -12.40
C ASP A 6 8.01 8.53 -13.58
N ASN A 7 7.90 7.25 -13.93
CA ASN A 7 8.69 6.62 -14.97
C ASN A 7 7.95 6.54 -16.31
N VAL A 8 6.68 6.95 -16.38
CA VAL A 8 5.97 7.09 -17.64
C VAL A 8 6.47 8.34 -18.37
N LEU A 9 6.90 8.16 -19.62
CA LEU A 9 7.44 9.21 -20.50
C LEU A 9 6.44 9.64 -21.58
N GLU A 10 5.63 8.70 -22.07
CA GLU A 10 4.61 8.93 -23.08
C GLU A 10 3.51 7.85 -22.96
N ILE A 11 2.27 8.22 -23.26
CA ILE A 11 1.13 7.30 -23.31
C ILE A 11 0.41 7.50 -24.65
N GLU A 12 0.08 6.40 -25.32
CA GLU A 12 -0.85 6.36 -26.43
C GLU A 12 -2.20 5.88 -25.93
N VAL A 13 -3.24 6.68 -26.16
CA VAL A 13 -4.58 6.46 -25.63
C VAL A 13 -5.63 6.63 -26.72
N LEU A 14 -6.62 5.74 -26.71
CA LEU A 14 -7.81 5.81 -27.55
C LEU A 14 -8.95 6.44 -26.75
N GLN A 15 -9.55 7.50 -27.28
CA GLN A 15 -10.61 8.27 -26.65
C GLN A 15 -11.82 8.38 -27.56
N VAL A 16 -12.99 8.66 -26.96
CA VAL A 16 -14.22 8.98 -27.67
C VAL A 16 -14.40 10.48 -27.63
N GLY A 17 -14.36 11.11 -28.80
CA GLY A 17 -14.63 12.53 -29.00
C GLY A 17 -15.95 12.74 -29.72
N ARG A 18 -16.18 13.97 -30.17
CA ARG A 18 -17.32 14.30 -31.06
C ARG A 18 -16.83 14.96 -32.34
N ASP A 19 -17.43 14.62 -33.46
CA ASP A 19 -17.18 15.29 -34.73
C ASP A 19 -17.90 16.67 -34.82
N ALA A 20 -17.77 17.34 -35.97
CA ALA A 20 -18.40 18.65 -36.20
C ALA A 20 -19.95 18.62 -36.15
N HIS A 21 -20.56 17.43 -36.22
CA HIS A 21 -22.01 17.21 -36.14
C HIS A 21 -22.43 16.66 -34.77
N GLY A 22 -21.50 16.58 -33.81
CA GLY A 22 -21.73 16.07 -32.46
C GLY A 22 -21.79 14.54 -32.36
N GLN A 23 -21.47 13.80 -33.43
CA GLN A 23 -21.49 12.34 -33.42
C GLN A 23 -20.23 11.78 -32.72
N PRO A 24 -20.36 10.69 -31.93
CA PRO A 24 -19.20 10.06 -31.29
C PRO A 24 -18.18 9.59 -32.33
N VAL A 25 -16.91 9.95 -32.11
CA VAL A 25 -15.79 9.51 -32.95
C VAL A 25 -14.66 8.98 -32.10
N VAL A 26 -14.20 7.78 -32.42
CA VAL A 26 -13.03 7.18 -31.80
C VAL A 26 -11.78 7.78 -32.42
N HIS A 27 -10.89 8.31 -31.59
CA HIS A 27 -9.62 8.87 -32.05
C HIS A 27 -8.48 8.46 -31.13
N LYS A 28 -7.27 8.53 -31.69
CA LYS A 28 -6.04 8.17 -31.01
C LYS A 28 -5.25 9.42 -30.66
N THR A 29 -4.79 9.50 -29.42
CA THR A 29 -4.04 10.64 -28.89
C THR A 29 -2.74 10.14 -28.26
N ILE A 30 -1.65 10.86 -28.52
CA ILE A 30 -0.38 10.69 -27.82
C ILE A 30 -0.24 11.80 -26.79
N THR A 31 0.15 11.44 -25.57
CA THR A 31 0.31 12.37 -24.47
C THR A 31 1.66 12.19 -23.77
N SER A 32 2.38 13.31 -23.61
CA SER A 32 3.73 13.40 -23.03
C SER A 32 3.96 14.79 -22.45
N ARG A 33 5.13 15.05 -21.85
CA ARG A 33 5.47 16.40 -21.34
C ARG A 33 5.40 17.50 -22.41
N ARG A 34 5.56 17.16 -23.70
CA ARG A 34 5.55 18.12 -24.82
C ARG A 34 4.27 18.09 -25.65
N ARG A 35 3.38 17.12 -25.42
CA ARG A 35 2.15 16.93 -26.21
C ARG A 35 1.01 16.59 -25.26
N ASN A 36 -0.04 17.41 -25.21
CA ASN A 36 -1.16 17.25 -24.27
C ASN A 36 -0.70 17.12 -22.79
N PRO A 37 0.14 18.03 -22.27
CA PRO A 37 0.79 17.87 -20.97
C PRO A 37 -0.19 17.80 -19.79
N GLN A 38 -1.39 18.39 -19.90
CA GLN A 38 -2.42 18.29 -18.86
C GLN A 38 -3.03 16.88 -18.79
N LEU A 39 -3.35 16.26 -19.93
CA LEU A 39 -3.77 14.86 -19.98
C LEU A 39 -2.65 13.94 -19.50
N PHE A 40 -1.41 14.21 -19.91
CA PHE A 40 -0.24 13.42 -19.48
C PHE A 40 -0.04 13.46 -17.97
N TRP A 41 -0.20 14.64 -17.36
CA TRP A 41 -0.17 14.80 -15.92
C TRP A 41 -1.29 13.99 -15.25
N ALA A 42 -2.53 14.11 -15.75
CA ALA A 42 -3.71 13.46 -15.20
C ALA A 42 -3.58 11.92 -15.21
N MET A 43 -3.19 11.34 -16.35
CA MET A 43 -3.02 9.89 -16.51
C MET A 43 -1.91 9.30 -15.62
N ARG A 44 -1.03 10.13 -15.06
CA ARG A 44 0.03 9.72 -14.14
C ARG A 44 -0.41 9.90 -12.68
N GLY A 45 -1.36 9.08 -12.23
CA GLY A 45 -1.70 8.96 -10.80
C GLY A 45 -3.15 9.24 -10.39
N SER A 46 -4.05 9.49 -11.34
CA SER A 46 -5.47 9.71 -11.06
C SER A 46 -6.36 8.45 -11.10
N GLY A 47 -5.77 7.26 -11.27
CA GLY A 47 -6.53 6.01 -11.49
C GLY A 47 -6.68 5.64 -12.97
N GLY A 48 -6.79 4.33 -13.22
CA GLY A 48 -6.99 3.77 -14.56
C GLY A 48 -8.46 3.71 -14.96
N GLY A 49 -8.73 3.51 -16.26
CA GLY A 49 -10.08 3.31 -16.79
C GLY A 49 -10.88 4.59 -17.05
N VAL A 50 -10.43 5.76 -16.62
CA VAL A 50 -11.20 7.02 -16.67
C VAL A 50 -10.84 7.93 -17.86
N TRP A 51 -9.72 7.68 -18.55
CA TRP A 51 -9.19 8.61 -19.57
C TRP A 51 -9.34 8.12 -21.01
N GLY A 52 -9.75 6.87 -21.18
CA GLY A 52 -9.69 6.15 -22.45
C GLY A 52 -8.96 4.82 -22.33
N VAL A 53 -8.88 4.11 -23.45
CA VAL A 53 -8.19 2.82 -23.54
C VAL A 53 -6.72 3.07 -23.83
N VAL A 54 -5.85 2.78 -22.86
CA VAL A 54 -4.40 2.85 -23.08
C VAL A 54 -3.97 1.75 -24.05
N LEU A 55 -3.32 2.16 -25.14
CA LEU A 55 -2.80 1.24 -26.16
C LEU A 55 -1.32 0.92 -25.94
N SER A 56 -0.52 1.92 -25.54
CA SER A 56 0.90 1.74 -25.26
C SER A 56 1.42 2.77 -24.26
N MET A 57 2.54 2.45 -23.61
CA MET A 57 3.28 3.35 -22.72
C MET A 57 4.77 3.26 -23.02
N THR A 58 5.45 4.40 -23.03
CA THR A 58 6.92 4.45 -23.00
C THR A 58 7.38 4.68 -21.55
N LEU A 59 8.22 3.79 -21.03
CA LEU A 59 8.72 3.84 -19.67
C LEU A 59 10.22 4.14 -19.62
N ARG A 60 10.66 4.86 -18.59
CA ARG A 60 12.06 5.02 -18.26
C ARG A 60 12.61 3.73 -17.65
N ALA A 61 13.62 3.15 -18.29
CA ALA A 61 14.43 2.10 -17.69
C ALA A 61 15.54 2.70 -16.81
N HIS A 62 16.02 1.92 -15.83
CA HIS A 62 17.08 2.32 -14.92
C HIS A 62 18.24 1.34 -15.02
N VAL A 63 19.46 1.84 -14.83
CA VAL A 63 20.63 0.99 -14.68
C VAL A 63 20.48 0.12 -13.43
N VAL A 64 21.02 -1.09 -13.49
CA VAL A 64 21.11 -1.96 -12.32
C VAL A 64 22.02 -1.28 -11.29
N PRO A 65 21.59 -1.15 -10.02
CA PRO A 65 22.44 -0.61 -8.97
C PRO A 65 23.72 -1.43 -8.79
N ASP A 66 24.80 -0.77 -8.40
CA ASP A 66 26.04 -1.48 -8.03
C ASP A 66 25.75 -2.49 -6.92
N GLY A 67 26.22 -3.73 -7.08
CA GLY A 67 25.90 -4.82 -6.15
C GLY A 67 24.52 -5.46 -6.33
N GLY A 68 23.73 -5.00 -7.31
CA GLY A 68 22.49 -5.66 -7.74
C GLY A 68 21.27 -5.34 -6.86
N LEU A 69 20.51 -6.38 -6.52
CA LEU A 69 19.31 -6.29 -5.68
C LEU A 69 19.43 -7.31 -4.53
N SER A 70 19.52 -6.81 -3.30
CA SER A 70 19.52 -7.66 -2.11
C SER A 70 18.10 -7.76 -1.54
N ARG A 71 17.70 -8.96 -1.12
CA ARG A 71 16.44 -9.25 -0.44
C ARG A 71 16.73 -9.79 0.94
N VAL A 72 16.03 -9.27 1.94
CA VAL A 72 16.04 -9.77 3.32
C VAL A 72 14.63 -10.22 3.68
N PHE A 73 14.53 -11.43 4.23
CA PHE A 73 13.28 -11.97 4.75
C PHE A 73 13.49 -12.56 6.15
N ILE A 74 12.70 -12.08 7.12
CA ILE A 74 12.72 -12.54 8.51
C ILE A 74 11.27 -12.76 8.95
N PRO A 75 10.83 -14.02 9.10
CA PRO A 75 9.55 -14.30 9.74
C PRO A 75 9.71 -14.20 11.26
N GLN A 76 8.69 -13.66 11.93
CA GLN A 76 8.54 -13.74 13.37
C GLN A 76 7.12 -14.13 13.74
N ASN A 77 6.93 -14.80 14.88
CA ASN A 77 5.62 -15.23 15.33
C ASN A 77 5.46 -15.08 16.84
N GLY A 78 4.21 -15.13 17.28
CA GLY A 78 3.86 -15.07 18.69
C GLY A 78 2.38 -15.31 18.91
N THR A 79 1.90 -14.92 20.09
CA THR A 79 0.51 -15.12 20.50
C THR A 79 -0.11 -13.84 21.03
N PHE A 80 -1.44 -13.81 21.13
CA PHE A 80 -2.18 -12.77 21.85
C PHE A 80 -2.28 -13.07 23.36
N CYS A 81 -1.44 -13.96 23.89
CA CYS A 81 -1.46 -14.24 25.32
C CYS A 81 -1.16 -12.94 26.09
N PRO A 82 -2.00 -12.54 27.06
CA PRO A 82 -1.91 -11.24 27.71
C PRO A 82 -0.82 -11.18 28.79
N ASP A 83 -0.08 -12.25 29.02
CA ASP A 83 1.02 -12.29 29.98
C ASP A 83 2.30 -11.64 29.41
N SER A 84 3.37 -11.70 30.19
CA SER A 84 4.68 -11.10 29.86
C SER A 84 5.61 -12.05 29.10
N ARG A 85 5.09 -13.12 28.50
CA ARG A 85 5.93 -14.05 27.74
C ARG A 85 6.52 -13.34 26.51
N PRO A 86 7.73 -13.73 26.05
CA PRO A 86 8.27 -13.23 24.79
C PRO A 86 7.26 -13.39 23.66
N PHE A 87 7.10 -12.34 22.85
CA PHE A 87 6.16 -12.31 21.71
C PHE A 87 4.67 -12.54 22.09
N GLY A 88 4.31 -12.28 23.35
CA GLY A 88 2.91 -12.13 23.79
C GLY A 88 2.31 -10.76 23.45
N TYR A 89 1.05 -10.55 23.83
CA TYR A 89 0.30 -9.34 23.47
C TYR A 89 0.91 -8.07 24.04
N GLN A 90 1.40 -8.11 25.29
CA GLN A 90 2.02 -6.95 25.93
C GLN A 90 3.33 -6.53 25.22
N CYS A 91 4.08 -7.50 24.70
CA CYS A 91 5.34 -7.25 23.98
C CYS A 91 5.12 -6.57 22.62
N LEU A 92 3.95 -6.74 21.98
CA LEU A 92 3.65 -6.14 20.68
C LEU A 92 3.78 -4.61 20.72
N ARG A 93 3.40 -3.94 21.81
CA ARG A 93 3.54 -2.49 21.95
C ARG A 93 4.99 -2.04 21.81
N ALA A 94 5.93 -2.74 22.45
CA ALA A 94 7.35 -2.45 22.34
C ALA A 94 7.88 -2.76 20.93
N MET A 95 7.45 -3.89 20.34
CA MET A 95 7.81 -4.27 18.98
C MET A 95 7.39 -3.22 17.95
N TRP A 96 6.17 -2.67 18.05
CA TRP A 96 5.70 -1.63 17.13
C TRP A 96 6.45 -0.30 17.27
N THR A 97 6.86 0.07 18.49
CA THR A 97 7.71 1.24 18.72
C THR A 97 9.10 1.05 18.10
N LEU A 98 9.70 -0.12 18.27
CA LEU A 98 10.98 -0.45 17.65
C LEU A 98 10.87 -0.50 16.13
N PHE A 99 9.75 -1.02 15.60
CA PHE A 99 9.49 -1.06 14.16
C PHE A 99 9.37 0.34 13.58
N ALA A 100 8.68 1.26 14.27
CA ALA A 100 8.63 2.65 13.87
C ALA A 100 10.03 3.27 13.82
N ALA A 101 10.86 3.04 14.84
CA ALA A 101 12.24 3.53 14.87
C ALA A 101 13.09 2.97 13.70
N TRP A 102 12.96 1.67 13.41
CA TRP A 102 13.62 1.05 12.27
C TRP A 102 13.13 1.60 10.92
N GLN A 103 11.83 1.86 10.78
CA GLN A 103 11.29 2.46 9.56
C GLN A 103 11.82 3.89 9.34
N LEU A 104 12.04 4.65 10.41
CA LEU A 104 12.49 6.04 10.36
C LEU A 104 13.93 6.20 9.90
N MET A 105 14.78 5.19 10.11
CA MET A 105 16.19 5.20 9.70
C MET A 105 16.42 4.80 8.24
N LEU A 106 15.41 4.25 7.56
CA LEU A 106 15.57 3.75 6.18
C LEU A 106 15.81 4.89 5.18
N ASN A 107 16.65 4.60 4.19
CA ASN A 107 16.99 5.52 3.11
C ASN A 107 16.39 5.08 1.77
N HIS A 108 16.67 5.86 0.73
CA HIS A 108 16.15 5.70 -0.63
C HIS A 108 16.52 4.39 -1.34
N LYS A 109 17.45 3.59 -0.78
CA LYS A 109 17.79 2.27 -1.33
C LYS A 109 16.83 1.17 -0.85
N VAL A 110 16.03 1.43 0.18
CA VAL A 110 15.17 0.40 0.80
C VAL A 110 13.72 0.54 0.37
N SER A 111 13.10 -0.59 0.04
CA SER A 111 11.65 -0.74 -0.10
C SER A 111 11.21 -1.99 0.66
N THR A 112 10.22 -1.86 1.54
CA THR A 112 9.75 -2.93 2.43
C THR A 112 8.33 -3.38 2.07
N GLN A 113 8.05 -4.65 2.31
CA GLN A 113 6.75 -5.28 2.20
C GLN A 113 6.44 -6.14 3.45
N PRO A 114 6.40 -5.58 4.66
CA PRO A 114 6.07 -6.34 5.86
C PRO A 114 4.56 -6.67 5.88
N ALA A 115 4.24 -7.89 6.31
CA ALA A 115 2.87 -8.37 6.42
C ALA A 115 2.62 -9.02 7.79
N PHE A 116 1.62 -8.51 8.51
CA PHE A 116 1.22 -9.00 9.83
C PHE A 116 -0.11 -9.74 9.73
N PHE A 117 -0.09 -11.03 9.97
CA PHE A 117 -1.23 -11.93 9.91
C PHE A 117 -1.66 -12.34 11.31
N ILE A 118 -2.96 -12.40 11.53
CA ILE A 118 -3.56 -12.87 12.77
C ILE A 118 -4.36 -14.12 12.44
N ASN A 119 -4.17 -15.18 13.24
CA ASN A 119 -4.92 -16.41 13.12
C ASN A 119 -5.76 -16.65 14.38
N PRO A 120 -7.07 -16.38 14.33
CA PRO A 120 -7.98 -16.56 15.45
C PRO A 120 -8.66 -17.94 15.51
N THR A 121 -8.31 -18.89 14.64
CA THR A 121 -9.04 -20.16 14.47
C THR A 121 -9.20 -20.95 15.77
N GLU A 122 -8.19 -20.94 16.65
CA GLU A 122 -8.21 -21.70 17.92
C GLU A 122 -8.71 -20.90 19.13
N TYR A 123 -9.25 -19.70 18.91
CA TYR A 123 -9.73 -18.85 20.01
C TYR A 123 -10.82 -19.51 20.86
N ALA A 124 -11.77 -20.21 20.23
CA ALA A 124 -12.91 -20.81 20.93
C ALA A 124 -12.52 -21.88 21.96
N THR A 125 -11.39 -22.56 21.75
CA THR A 125 -10.91 -23.65 22.62
C THR A 125 -9.80 -23.20 23.57
N GLY A 126 -8.92 -22.29 23.14
CA GLY A 126 -7.73 -21.89 23.91
C GLY A 126 -7.68 -20.42 24.33
N GLY A 127 -8.74 -19.65 24.08
CA GLY A 127 -8.80 -18.22 24.38
C GLY A 127 -7.72 -17.41 23.67
N LEU A 128 -7.34 -16.26 24.25
CA LEU A 128 -6.36 -15.35 23.61
C LEU A 128 -4.96 -15.96 23.44
N CYS A 129 -4.56 -16.88 24.30
CA CYS A 129 -3.23 -17.51 24.20
C CYS A 129 -3.14 -18.51 23.02
N ALA A 130 -4.27 -18.96 22.46
CA ALA A 130 -4.30 -19.78 21.25
C ALA A 130 -4.45 -18.96 19.95
N VAL A 131 -4.72 -17.65 20.05
CA VAL A 131 -4.67 -16.77 18.88
C VAL A 131 -3.22 -16.45 18.60
N THR A 132 -2.79 -16.75 17.37
CA THR A 132 -1.40 -16.55 16.95
C THR A 132 -1.31 -15.36 16.00
N TRP A 133 -0.11 -14.78 15.93
CA TRP A 133 0.23 -13.83 14.88
C TRP A 133 1.54 -14.23 14.20
N GLN A 134 1.65 -13.86 12.93
CA GLN A 134 2.85 -14.02 12.14
C GLN A 134 3.19 -12.68 11.49
N PHE A 135 4.40 -12.21 11.71
CA PHE A 135 4.95 -11.03 11.07
C PHE A 135 6.04 -11.44 10.08
N ASN A 136 5.73 -11.36 8.79
CA ASN A 136 6.68 -11.59 7.72
C ASN A 136 7.33 -10.27 7.35
N PHE A 137 8.56 -10.04 7.81
CA PHE A 137 9.34 -8.88 7.38
C PHE A 137 10.06 -9.20 6.08
N GLU A 138 9.74 -8.44 5.05
CA GLU A 138 10.44 -8.50 3.77
C GLU A 138 10.89 -7.09 3.41
N TYR A 139 12.15 -6.96 2.98
CA TYR A 139 12.58 -5.75 2.29
C TYR A 139 13.60 -6.04 1.21
N PHE A 140 13.64 -5.12 0.25
CA PHE A 140 14.59 -5.07 -0.84
C PHE A 140 15.50 -3.87 -0.64
N TYR A 141 16.77 -4.09 -0.96
CA TYR A 141 17.82 -3.07 -0.95
C TYR A 141 18.43 -2.98 -2.34
N ALA A 142 18.39 -1.79 -2.93
CA ALA A 142 19.00 -1.45 -4.20
C ALA A 142 20.53 -1.33 -4.04
N GLY A 143 21.19 -2.48 -3.99
CA GLY A 143 22.64 -2.61 -3.86
C GLY A 143 23.08 -3.93 -3.24
N GLY A 144 24.37 -4.01 -2.90
CA GLY A 144 25.02 -5.25 -2.44
C GLY A 144 24.96 -5.50 -0.93
N GLN A 145 25.16 -6.75 -0.53
CA GLN A 145 25.12 -7.17 0.89
C GLN A 145 26.34 -6.72 1.72
N ALA A 146 27.41 -6.29 1.06
CA ALA A 146 28.60 -5.74 1.71
C ALA A 146 28.49 -4.25 2.05
N GLU A 147 27.41 -3.59 1.60
CA GLU A 147 27.25 -2.16 1.87
C GLU A 147 26.94 -1.88 3.36
N PRO A 148 27.54 -0.84 3.96
CA PRO A 148 27.35 -0.53 5.39
C PRO A 148 25.88 -0.34 5.77
N ASP A 149 25.12 0.36 4.94
CA ASP A 149 23.69 0.61 5.18
C ASP A 149 22.86 -0.68 5.13
N TYR A 150 23.18 -1.60 4.21
CA TYR A 150 22.52 -2.91 4.15
C TYR A 150 22.73 -3.69 5.44
N ILE A 151 23.99 -3.78 5.89
CA ILE A 151 24.38 -4.47 7.14
C ILE A 151 23.66 -3.82 8.33
N LEU A 152 23.70 -2.49 8.42
CA LEU A 152 23.05 -1.74 9.49
C LEU A 152 21.54 -2.01 9.55
N PHE A 153 20.82 -1.89 8.44
CA PHE A 153 19.36 -2.08 8.43
C PHE A 153 18.97 -3.52 8.74
N ARG A 154 19.69 -4.50 8.21
CA ARG A 154 19.48 -5.92 8.52
C ARG A 154 19.72 -6.22 10.00
N ASP A 155 20.85 -5.79 10.54
CA ASP A 155 21.23 -6.14 11.91
C ASP A 155 20.31 -5.47 12.93
N ARG A 156 19.89 -4.22 12.68
CA ARG A 156 18.86 -3.57 13.50
C ARG A 156 17.51 -4.27 13.44
N LEU A 157 17.13 -4.83 12.29
CA LEU A 157 15.90 -5.61 12.16
C LEU A 157 16.00 -6.94 12.93
N LYS A 158 17.16 -7.60 12.89
CA LYS A 158 17.45 -8.81 13.69
C LYS A 158 17.36 -8.53 15.19
N ASP A 159 17.96 -7.44 15.65
CA ASP A 159 17.90 -7.00 17.05
C ASP A 159 16.46 -6.75 17.49
N LEU A 160 15.68 -6.02 16.67
CA LEU A 160 14.27 -5.74 16.90
C LEU A 160 13.46 -7.02 17.07
N LEU A 161 13.72 -8.02 16.23
CA LEU A 161 13.00 -9.30 16.22
C LEU A 161 13.61 -10.33 17.16
N GLN A 162 14.70 -10.00 17.86
CA GLN A 162 15.46 -10.88 18.74
C GLN A 162 15.77 -12.23 18.08
N THR A 163 16.20 -12.20 16.82
CA THR A 163 16.47 -13.40 16.03
C THR A 163 17.82 -13.35 15.34
N THR A 164 18.45 -14.52 15.24
CA THR A 164 19.64 -14.72 14.41
C THR A 164 19.29 -15.24 13.02
N ALA A 165 18.09 -15.81 12.85
CA ALA A 165 17.63 -16.40 11.60
C ALA A 165 17.21 -15.31 10.62
N VAL A 166 17.89 -15.24 9.49
CA VAL A 166 17.58 -14.32 8.38
C VAL A 166 17.79 -15.05 7.07
N GLN A 167 16.88 -14.84 6.12
CA GLN A 167 17.07 -15.28 4.74
C GLN A 167 17.54 -14.09 3.92
N GLU A 168 18.75 -14.19 3.37
CA GLU A 168 19.36 -13.16 2.56
C GLU A 168 19.63 -13.70 1.16
N TYR A 169 19.22 -12.96 0.14
CA TYR A 169 19.51 -13.27 -1.25
C TYR A 169 20.07 -12.04 -1.93
N ASN A 170 21.13 -12.20 -2.72
CA ASN A 170 21.65 -11.14 -3.58
C ASN A 170 21.50 -11.58 -5.03
N PHE A 171 20.73 -10.81 -5.78
CA PHE A 171 20.51 -11.02 -7.20
C PHE A 171 21.34 -10.00 -7.98
N LYS A 172 21.87 -10.39 -9.14
CA LYS A 172 22.58 -9.46 -10.02
C LYS A 172 21.66 -8.38 -10.55
N SER A 173 20.35 -8.63 -10.60
CA SER A 173 19.34 -7.63 -11.02
C SER A 173 17.95 -7.99 -10.53
N ALA A 174 17.00 -7.04 -10.63
CA ALA A 174 15.58 -7.31 -10.38
C ALA A 174 14.99 -8.34 -11.36
N TYR A 175 15.52 -8.45 -12.58
CA TYR A 175 15.09 -9.45 -13.56
C TYR A 175 15.42 -10.87 -13.10
N GLU A 176 16.60 -11.08 -12.51
CA GLU A 176 17.00 -12.39 -11.97
C GLU A 176 16.09 -12.81 -10.82
N TYR A 177 15.73 -11.87 -9.93
CA TYR A 177 14.74 -12.12 -8.89
C TYR A 177 13.38 -12.53 -9.45
N ILE A 178 12.89 -11.87 -10.51
CA ILE A 178 11.61 -12.23 -11.15
C ILE A 178 11.72 -13.61 -11.80
N LEU A 179 12.81 -13.90 -12.51
CA LEU A 179 13.03 -15.18 -13.18
C LEU A 179 13.26 -16.34 -12.20
N SER A 180 13.67 -16.07 -10.96
CA SER A 180 13.78 -17.09 -9.92
C SER A 180 12.44 -17.50 -9.31
N MET A 181 11.34 -16.82 -9.66
CA MET A 181 10.01 -17.12 -9.14
C MET A 181 9.38 -18.30 -9.88
N PRO A 182 8.53 -19.11 -9.21
CA PRO A 182 7.64 -20.05 -9.89
C PRO A 182 6.78 -19.35 -10.95
N ALA A 183 6.54 -20.02 -12.08
CA ALA A 183 5.80 -19.44 -13.20
C ALA A 183 4.35 -19.05 -12.82
N ASP A 184 3.78 -19.72 -11.83
CA ASP A 184 2.45 -19.52 -11.29
C ASP A 184 2.41 -18.62 -10.04
N LYS A 185 3.55 -18.02 -9.65
CA LYS A 185 3.62 -17.18 -8.45
C LYS A 185 2.60 -16.04 -8.46
N PHE A 186 2.32 -15.46 -9.63
CA PHE A 186 1.29 -14.45 -9.81
C PHE A 186 0.08 -15.08 -10.50
N LEU A 187 -0.80 -15.68 -9.70
CA LEU A 187 -2.11 -16.09 -10.18
C LEU A 187 -2.91 -14.84 -10.56
N LEU A 188 -3.26 -14.71 -11.84
CA LEU A 188 -4.25 -13.73 -12.29
C LEU A 188 -5.61 -14.20 -11.81
N ALA A 189 -6.03 -13.73 -10.64
CA ALA A 189 -7.39 -13.91 -10.19
C ALA A 189 -8.32 -13.18 -11.16
N VAL A 190 -9.05 -13.94 -11.99
CA VAL A 190 -10.10 -13.38 -12.84
C VAL A 190 -11.25 -12.98 -11.92
N THR A 191 -11.26 -11.73 -11.50
CA THR A 191 -12.37 -11.18 -10.72
C THR A 191 -13.58 -11.00 -11.64
N ASN A 192 -14.78 -11.27 -11.11
CA ASN A 192 -16.02 -10.95 -11.80
C ASN A 192 -16.01 -9.44 -12.15
N PRO A 193 -16.07 -9.06 -13.44
CA PRO A 193 -16.04 -7.66 -13.84
C PRO A 193 -17.36 -6.94 -13.54
N LEU A 194 -18.41 -7.68 -13.14
CA LEU A 194 -19.69 -7.10 -12.78
C LEU A 194 -19.59 -6.40 -11.42
N PRO A 195 -20.06 -5.16 -11.31
CA PRO A 195 -20.13 -4.48 -10.02
C PRO A 195 -21.01 -5.28 -9.05
N ALA A 196 -20.67 -5.20 -7.77
CA ALA A 196 -21.55 -5.74 -6.74
C ALA A 196 -22.98 -5.16 -6.93
N PRO A 197 -24.04 -5.97 -6.76
CA PRO A 197 -25.40 -5.53 -7.00
C PRO A 197 -25.80 -4.35 -6.11
N HIS A 198 -25.14 -4.20 -4.96
CA HIS A 198 -25.28 -3.06 -4.05
C HIS A 198 -23.91 -2.61 -3.56
N PRO A 199 -23.70 -1.30 -3.28
CA PRO A 199 -22.48 -0.83 -2.65
C PRO A 199 -22.30 -1.51 -1.28
N PRO A 200 -21.06 -1.79 -0.86
CA PRO A 200 -20.81 -2.33 0.48
C PRO A 200 -21.30 -1.34 1.55
N PRO A 201 -21.68 -1.81 2.75
CA PRO A 201 -22.09 -0.93 3.84
C PRO A 201 -20.88 -0.35 4.59
N ASP A 202 -21.11 0.69 5.40
CA ASP A 202 -20.08 1.25 6.30
C ASP A 202 -19.52 0.24 7.31
N ALA A 203 -20.26 -0.83 7.59
CA ALA A 203 -19.84 -1.88 8.52
C ALA A 203 -18.89 -2.93 7.88
N ALA A 204 -18.85 -3.00 6.56
CA ALA A 204 -18.02 -3.92 5.77
C ALA A 204 -17.62 -3.24 4.45
N THR A 205 -16.53 -2.48 4.49
CA THR A 205 -16.13 -1.53 3.43
C THR A 205 -15.69 -2.17 2.09
N GLY A 206 -15.84 -3.49 1.95
CA GLY A 206 -15.65 -4.26 0.72
C GLY A 206 -14.20 -4.49 0.28
N SER A 207 -13.21 -3.83 0.89
CA SER A 207 -11.78 -3.91 0.54
C SER A 207 -10.89 -3.65 1.78
N GLN A 208 -9.65 -3.20 1.58
CA GLN A 208 -8.69 -2.86 2.62
C GLN A 208 -8.78 -1.38 2.99
N ASN A 209 -8.81 -1.04 4.27
CA ASN A 209 -8.74 0.35 4.72
C ASN A 209 -7.28 0.82 4.61
N SER A 210 -7.02 1.80 3.75
CA SER A 210 -5.65 2.27 3.46
C SER A 210 -5.38 3.64 4.05
N VAL A 211 -4.19 3.85 4.61
CA VAL A 211 -3.73 5.18 5.02
C VAL A 211 -2.23 5.36 4.74
N PHE A 212 -1.86 6.54 4.28
CA PHE A 212 -0.47 6.97 4.25
C PHE A 212 -0.02 7.49 5.62
N VAL A 213 1.02 6.88 6.17
CA VAL A 213 1.62 7.23 7.45
C VAL A 213 2.83 8.14 7.22
N SER A 214 2.70 9.40 7.64
CA SER A 214 3.77 10.39 7.57
C SER A 214 4.91 10.05 8.53
N ARG A 215 6.09 10.67 8.33
CA ARG A 215 7.21 10.55 9.28
C ARG A 215 6.80 10.93 10.71
N GLN A 216 6.13 12.07 10.88
CA GLN A 216 5.63 12.51 12.18
C GLN A 216 4.64 11.51 12.79
N ALA A 217 3.73 10.95 11.99
CA ALA A 217 2.77 9.96 12.48
C ALA A 217 3.46 8.64 12.85
N MET A 218 4.50 8.23 12.11
CA MET A 218 5.33 7.08 12.44
C MET A 218 6.01 7.26 13.80
N GLU A 219 6.58 8.44 14.06
CA GLU A 219 7.25 8.77 15.33
C GLU A 219 6.30 8.83 16.53
N THR A 220 5.08 9.32 16.34
CA THR A 220 4.23 9.76 17.45
C THR A 220 2.96 8.96 17.67
N LYS A 221 2.44 8.27 16.64
CA LYS A 221 1.07 7.71 16.67
C LYS A 221 1.00 6.27 16.17
N PHE A 222 1.89 5.84 15.28
CA PHE A 222 1.76 4.54 14.60
C PHE A 222 1.64 3.38 15.59
N ALA A 223 2.56 3.27 16.56
CA ALA A 223 2.59 2.15 17.49
C ALA A 223 1.34 2.08 18.37
N SER A 224 0.83 3.23 18.86
CA SER A 224 -0.41 3.27 19.63
C SER A 224 -1.62 2.92 18.76
N THR A 225 -1.71 3.47 17.54
CA THR A 225 -2.83 3.18 16.64
C THR A 225 -2.84 1.71 16.19
N MET A 226 -1.67 1.09 16.01
CA MET A 226 -1.58 -0.34 15.78
C MET A 226 -2.17 -1.14 16.95
N MET A 227 -1.82 -0.78 18.19
CA MET A 227 -2.41 -1.43 19.37
C MET A 227 -3.93 -1.21 19.45
N ASP A 228 -4.44 0.00 19.15
CA ASP A 228 -5.88 0.27 19.13
C ASP A 228 -6.61 -0.62 18.11
N VAL A 229 -6.00 -0.86 16.94
CA VAL A 229 -6.53 -1.77 15.91
C VAL A 229 -6.50 -3.23 16.37
N LEU A 230 -5.44 -3.65 17.06
CA LEU A 230 -5.37 -4.99 17.64
C LEU A 230 -6.38 -5.17 18.79
N ASP A 231 -6.67 -4.13 19.55
CA ASP A 231 -7.70 -4.13 20.59
C ASP A 231 -9.11 -4.32 19.98
N ILE A 232 -9.38 -3.79 18.78
CA ILE A 232 -10.62 -4.08 18.03
C ILE A 232 -10.71 -5.58 17.69
N CYS A 233 -9.61 -6.21 17.25
CA CYS A 233 -9.57 -7.65 17.03
C CYS A 233 -9.88 -8.40 18.33
N VAL A 234 -9.19 -8.10 19.44
CA VAL A 234 -9.43 -8.74 20.74
C VAL A 234 -10.86 -8.56 21.23
N ALA A 235 -11.45 -7.37 21.06
CA ALA A 235 -12.83 -7.09 21.41
C ALA A 235 -13.81 -7.93 20.59
N SER A 236 -13.59 -8.04 19.27
CA SER A 236 -14.42 -8.84 18.37
C SER A 236 -14.32 -10.35 18.59
N LEU A 237 -13.19 -10.85 19.11
CA LEU A 237 -13.07 -12.25 19.52
C LEU A 237 -13.99 -12.54 20.71
N LYS A 238 -14.05 -11.62 21.68
CA LYS A 238 -14.92 -11.76 22.87
C LYS A 238 -16.38 -11.55 22.54
N ASN A 239 -16.67 -10.60 21.65
CA ASN A 239 -18.02 -10.24 21.23
C ASN A 239 -18.05 -10.17 19.69
N PRO A 240 -18.33 -11.30 19.01
CA PRO A 240 -18.39 -11.35 17.56
C PRO A 240 -19.30 -10.28 16.96
N ASP A 241 -18.80 -9.60 15.94
CA ASP A 241 -19.53 -8.58 15.22
C ASP A 241 -20.23 -9.21 14.00
N PRO A 242 -21.57 -9.31 13.99
CA PRO A 242 -22.31 -9.95 12.91
C PRO A 242 -22.20 -9.20 11.58
N THR A 243 -21.68 -7.96 11.58
CA THR A 243 -21.43 -7.17 10.38
C THR A 243 -20.02 -7.32 9.83
N SER A 244 -19.14 -8.08 10.51
CA SER A 244 -17.81 -8.38 9.98
C SER A 244 -17.91 -9.21 8.70
N PRO A 245 -17.04 -8.98 7.70
CA PRO A 245 -16.92 -9.87 6.54
C PRO A 245 -16.30 -11.24 6.87
N ASP A 246 -15.74 -11.41 8.08
CA ASP A 246 -15.26 -12.69 8.58
C ASP A 246 -16.46 -13.56 9.06
N PRO A 247 -16.57 -14.84 8.64
CA PRO A 247 -17.69 -15.70 9.01
C PRO A 247 -17.87 -15.93 10.52
N ALA A 248 -16.80 -15.83 11.31
CA ALA A 248 -16.85 -15.96 12.76
C ALA A 248 -17.17 -14.62 13.46
N GLY A 249 -17.41 -13.54 12.71
CA GLY A 249 -17.68 -12.21 13.26
C GLY A 249 -16.43 -11.50 13.80
N HIS A 250 -15.24 -12.05 13.56
CA HIS A 250 -13.99 -11.47 14.06
C HIS A 250 -13.53 -10.31 13.17
N ARG A 251 -12.87 -9.32 13.76
CA ARG A 251 -12.19 -8.21 13.06
C ARG A 251 -10.66 -8.32 13.17
N CYS A 252 -10.18 -9.55 13.17
CA CYS A 252 -8.76 -9.91 13.22
C CYS A 252 -8.20 -10.08 11.81
N GLY A 253 -8.28 -9.00 11.03
CA GLY A 253 -7.77 -8.96 9.67
C GLY A 253 -6.23 -9.01 9.60
N PHE A 254 -5.70 -9.17 8.39
CA PHE A 254 -4.28 -8.96 8.14
C PHE A 254 -3.96 -7.48 7.92
N HIS A 255 -2.68 -7.15 8.08
CA HIS A 255 -2.14 -5.82 7.83
C HIS A 255 -0.95 -5.89 6.88
N PHE A 256 -1.00 -5.10 5.80
CA PHE A 256 0.17 -4.85 4.96
C PHE A 256 0.73 -3.45 5.24
N LEU A 257 2.05 -3.35 5.33
CA LEU A 257 2.78 -2.16 5.80
C LEU A 257 3.79 -1.69 4.74
N TYR A 258 3.32 -1.42 3.52
CA TYR A 258 4.18 -1.16 2.36
C TYR A 258 4.98 0.14 2.48
N THR A 259 6.23 0.12 2.06
CA THR A 259 7.08 1.34 2.00
C THR A 259 7.61 1.61 0.60
N SER A 260 6.89 1.07 -0.41
CA SER A 260 7.05 1.36 -1.85
C SER A 260 6.63 2.80 -2.20
N LEU A 261 7.11 3.77 -1.41
CA LEU A 261 6.79 5.19 -1.42
C LEU A 261 8.08 6.00 -1.45
N THR A 262 7.95 7.32 -1.49
CA THR A 262 9.12 8.23 -1.64
C THR A 262 9.44 9.05 -0.39
N GLY A 263 8.96 8.62 0.79
CA GLY A 263 9.23 9.30 2.07
C GLY A 263 10.55 8.92 2.77
N ASN A 264 11.23 7.85 2.36
CA ASN A 264 12.52 7.46 2.95
C ASN A 264 13.61 8.54 2.74
N LEU A 265 14.65 8.52 3.56
CA LEU A 265 15.71 9.54 3.51
C LEU A 265 16.44 9.55 2.16
N GLY A 266 16.50 10.72 1.53
CA GLY A 266 17.13 10.91 0.22
C GLY A 266 16.32 10.43 -0.98
N SER A 267 15.06 10.02 -0.79
CA SER A 267 14.21 9.57 -1.90
C SER A 267 13.81 10.72 -2.82
N LEU A 268 13.77 10.45 -4.11
CA LEU A 268 13.26 11.40 -5.12
C LEU A 268 11.75 11.62 -4.93
N GLN A 269 11.32 12.88 -4.88
CA GLN A 269 9.92 13.27 -4.77
C GLN A 269 9.48 14.17 -5.95
N PRO A 270 9.36 13.64 -7.18
CA PRO A 270 8.88 14.41 -8.32
C PRO A 270 7.48 15.00 -8.09
N GLY A 271 7.26 16.25 -8.49
CA GLY A 271 5.97 16.94 -8.34
C GLY A 271 5.13 17.05 -9.62
N ASP A 272 5.54 16.42 -10.72
CA ASP A 272 4.94 16.61 -12.05
C ASP A 272 3.86 15.58 -12.41
N THR A 273 3.29 14.90 -11.43
CA THR A 273 2.26 13.86 -11.64
C THR A 273 1.01 14.16 -10.81
N ALA A 274 -0.13 13.56 -11.16
CA ALA A 274 -1.39 13.75 -10.44
C ALA A 274 -1.54 12.84 -9.21
N ILE A 275 -0.54 11.99 -8.93
CA ILE A 275 -0.62 11.04 -7.83
C ILE A 275 -0.77 11.75 -6.48
N SER A 276 -1.43 11.09 -5.52
CA SER A 276 -1.64 11.62 -4.17
C SER A 276 -0.35 12.22 -3.59
N PRO A 277 -0.39 13.42 -2.99
CA PRO A 277 0.79 13.97 -2.31
C PRO A 277 1.29 13.06 -1.18
N GLY A 278 0.42 12.22 -0.60
CA GLY A 278 0.80 11.22 0.40
C GLY A 278 1.92 10.28 -0.05
N PHE A 279 1.96 9.90 -1.34
CA PHE A 279 3.05 9.07 -1.89
C PHE A 279 4.43 9.72 -1.82
N ARG A 280 4.47 11.06 -1.75
CA ARG A 280 5.71 11.85 -1.72
C ARG A 280 6.32 11.86 -0.33
N SER A 281 5.51 12.16 0.68
CA SER A 281 6.01 12.42 2.03
C SER A 281 5.84 11.26 3.02
N ALA A 282 5.00 10.26 2.72
CA ALA A 282 4.74 9.17 3.63
C ALA A 282 5.86 8.12 3.61
N LEU A 283 6.17 7.58 4.79
CA LEU A 283 7.10 6.48 4.95
C LEU A 283 6.46 5.15 4.61
N MET A 284 5.15 5.03 4.86
CA MET A 284 4.46 3.77 4.78
C MET A 284 3.00 3.97 4.33
N GLN A 285 2.50 3.03 3.53
CA GLN A 285 1.09 2.79 3.29
C GLN A 285 0.69 1.63 4.20
N TRP A 286 -0.26 1.87 5.10
CA TRP A 286 -0.84 0.83 5.92
C TRP A 286 -2.20 0.44 5.36
N ASN A 287 -2.33 -0.81 4.94
CA ASN A 287 -3.60 -1.44 4.63
C ASN A 287 -4.05 -2.30 5.81
N ALA A 288 -5.20 -1.99 6.39
CA ALA A 288 -5.84 -2.73 7.47
C ALA A 288 -7.17 -3.32 6.97
N ARG A 289 -7.31 -4.65 7.02
CA ARG A 289 -8.57 -5.30 6.64
C ARG A 289 -9.56 -5.29 7.81
N THR A 290 -10.82 -5.60 7.51
CA THR A 290 -11.91 -5.88 8.47
C THR A 290 -12.37 -4.75 9.39
N LEU A 291 -11.82 -3.54 9.31
CA LEU A 291 -12.35 -2.38 10.05
C LEU A 291 -13.60 -1.82 9.37
N THR A 292 -14.57 -1.36 10.17
CA THR A 292 -15.67 -0.51 9.69
C THR A 292 -15.17 0.87 9.27
N THR A 293 -16.00 1.65 8.58
CA THR A 293 -15.74 3.06 8.31
C THR A 293 -15.50 3.83 9.60
N GLN A 294 -16.33 3.63 10.63
CA GLN A 294 -16.20 4.33 11.91
C GLN A 294 -14.91 3.93 12.64
N GLN A 295 -14.61 2.63 12.72
CA GLN A 295 -13.36 2.14 13.31
C GLN A 295 -12.14 2.72 12.59
N SER A 296 -12.21 2.84 11.25
CA SER A 296 -11.12 3.45 10.48
C SER A 296 -10.95 4.94 10.78
N MET A 297 -12.05 5.68 10.93
CA MET A 297 -12.06 7.09 11.34
C MET A 297 -11.48 7.28 12.76
N ASP A 298 -11.75 6.33 13.65
CA ASP A 298 -11.29 6.35 15.04
C ASP A 298 -9.85 5.88 15.22
N THR A 299 -9.28 5.20 14.22
CA THR A 299 -7.93 4.62 14.28
C THR A 299 -7.06 5.07 13.10
N VAL A 300 -6.97 4.26 12.04
CA VAL A 300 -5.98 4.39 10.97
C VAL A 300 -6.04 5.75 10.26
N TYR A 301 -7.23 6.33 10.05
CA TYR A 301 -7.36 7.61 9.37
C TYR A 301 -6.90 8.81 10.21
N ARG A 302 -6.63 8.64 11.52
CA ARG A 302 -5.99 9.65 12.36
C ARG A 302 -4.48 9.78 12.11
N LEU A 303 -3.88 8.83 11.39
CA LEU A 303 -2.47 8.86 11.01
C LEU A 303 -2.19 9.78 9.82
N GLY A 304 -3.19 10.01 8.97
CA GLY A 304 -3.00 10.84 7.79
C GLY A 304 -4.26 11.07 6.96
N PRO A 305 -4.29 12.18 6.20
CA PRO A 305 -5.44 12.56 5.39
C PRO A 305 -5.52 11.80 4.07
N ASN A 306 -4.46 11.08 3.67
CA ASN A 306 -4.36 10.46 2.36
C ASN A 306 -4.41 8.94 2.39
N SER A 307 -4.90 8.36 1.29
CA SER A 307 -5.01 6.90 1.07
C SER A 307 -4.69 6.56 -0.39
N TYR A 308 -4.35 5.30 -0.66
CA TYR A 308 -4.05 4.86 -2.02
C TYR A 308 -5.31 4.39 -2.76
N PHE A 309 -5.72 5.12 -3.80
CA PHE A 309 -6.89 4.82 -4.63
C PHE A 309 -7.05 3.33 -5.01
N SER A 310 -6.00 2.69 -5.51
CA SER A 310 -6.08 1.32 -6.03
C SER A 310 -6.15 0.23 -4.95
N GLU A 311 -5.83 0.56 -3.70
CA GLU A 311 -5.82 -0.40 -2.58
C GLU A 311 -6.56 0.15 -1.36
N SER A 312 -7.70 0.79 -1.59
CA SER A 312 -8.52 1.37 -0.53
C SER A 312 -9.91 0.73 -0.43
N SER A 313 -10.60 1.06 0.66
CA SER A 313 -12.00 0.76 0.90
C SER A 313 -12.87 1.24 -0.26
N TYR A 314 -13.84 0.41 -0.68
CA TYR A 314 -14.85 0.83 -1.65
C TYR A 314 -15.82 1.85 -1.05
N VAL A 315 -16.00 1.81 0.27
CA VAL A 315 -16.79 2.77 1.03
C VAL A 315 -15.85 3.73 1.74
N MET A 316 -15.80 4.96 1.25
CA MET A 316 -14.97 6.02 1.82
C MET A 316 -15.64 7.38 1.62
N HIS A 317 -16.14 7.95 2.72
CA HIS A 317 -16.69 9.30 2.71
C HIS A 317 -15.56 10.30 2.42
N ASN A 318 -15.80 11.27 1.53
CA ASN A 318 -14.81 12.26 1.09
C ASN A 318 -13.56 11.66 0.39
N TRP A 319 -13.75 10.57 -0.36
CA TRP A 319 -12.69 9.84 -1.07
C TRP A 319 -11.85 10.73 -2.01
N THR A 320 -12.46 11.72 -2.68
CA THR A 320 -11.77 12.60 -3.63
C THR A 320 -10.65 13.40 -2.96
N ALA A 321 -10.94 13.98 -1.79
CA ALA A 321 -9.96 14.72 -1.00
C ALA A 321 -8.90 13.79 -0.41
N ARG A 322 -9.29 12.58 0.01
CA ARG A 322 -8.36 11.60 0.58
C ARG A 322 -7.39 11.05 -0.48
N TYR A 323 -7.85 10.79 -1.70
CA TYR A 323 -6.99 10.28 -2.77
C TYR A 323 -6.12 11.34 -3.42
N TRP A 324 -6.64 12.53 -3.76
CA TRP A 324 -5.86 13.53 -4.50
C TRP A 324 -5.72 14.88 -3.80
N GLY A 325 -6.56 15.16 -2.81
CA GLY A 325 -6.78 16.50 -2.29
C GLY A 325 -7.70 17.30 -3.20
N ARG A 326 -8.42 18.26 -2.61
CA ARG A 326 -9.48 19.01 -3.30
C ARG A 326 -9.01 19.73 -4.57
N LYS A 327 -7.91 20.48 -4.48
CA LYS A 327 -7.34 21.25 -5.60
C LYS A 327 -6.97 20.34 -6.78
N THR A 328 -6.23 19.27 -6.51
CA THR A 328 -5.79 18.30 -7.53
C THR A 328 -7.00 17.62 -8.17
N TYR A 329 -7.99 17.22 -7.36
CA TYR A 329 -9.21 16.60 -7.87
C TYR A 329 -10.02 17.54 -8.77
N GLU A 330 -10.18 18.82 -8.39
CA GLU A 330 -10.87 19.81 -9.22
C GLU A 330 -10.14 20.01 -10.57
N GLN A 331 -8.80 20.03 -10.57
CA GLN A 331 -8.01 20.08 -11.79
C GLN A 331 -8.18 18.82 -12.65
N LEU A 332 -8.14 17.63 -12.04
CA LEU A 332 -8.39 16.36 -12.72
C LEU A 332 -9.78 16.34 -13.35
N LEU A 333 -10.81 16.79 -12.63
CA LEU A 333 -12.17 16.87 -13.12
C LEU A 333 -12.30 17.82 -14.32
N ALA A 334 -11.58 18.95 -14.31
CA ALA A 334 -11.54 19.85 -15.46
C ALA A 334 -10.90 19.18 -16.68
N VAL A 335 -9.79 18.45 -16.52
CA VAL A 335 -9.16 17.68 -17.59
C VAL A 335 -10.12 16.59 -18.10
N LYS A 336 -10.82 15.88 -17.21
CA LYS A 336 -11.80 14.85 -17.58
C LYS A 336 -12.91 15.42 -18.45
N LYS A 337 -13.54 16.53 -18.03
CA LYS A 337 -14.58 17.19 -18.81
C LYS A 337 -14.10 17.68 -20.19
N ALA A 338 -12.84 18.06 -20.30
CA ALA A 338 -12.26 18.51 -21.58
C ALA A 338 -11.97 17.35 -22.54
N HIS A 339 -11.56 16.18 -22.03
CA HIS A 339 -11.12 15.05 -22.84
C HIS A 339 -12.17 13.95 -23.03
N ASP A 340 -13.14 13.86 -22.14
CA ASP A 340 -14.27 12.93 -22.21
C ASP A 340 -15.53 13.60 -21.61
N PRO A 341 -16.12 14.57 -22.34
CA PRO A 341 -17.34 15.25 -21.91
C PRO A 341 -18.57 14.34 -21.88
N GLY A 342 -18.54 13.20 -22.60
CA GLY A 342 -19.60 12.19 -22.59
C GLY A 342 -19.56 11.29 -21.36
N ASN A 343 -18.43 11.27 -20.65
CA ASN A 343 -18.13 10.31 -19.59
C ASN A 343 -18.29 8.86 -20.08
N ASP A 344 -17.76 8.60 -21.28
CA ASP A 344 -17.74 7.28 -21.92
C ASP A 344 -16.81 6.29 -21.19
N PHE A 345 -15.86 6.82 -20.40
CA PHE A 345 -14.90 6.06 -19.59
C PHE A 345 -15.01 6.32 -18.09
#